data_AF-A0AAU2BD11-F1
#
_entry.id   AF-A0AAU2BD11-F1
#
_cell.length_a   1.000
_cell.length_b   1.000
_cell.length_c   1.000
_cell.angle_alpha   90.00
_cell.angle_beta   90.00
_cell.angle_gamma   90.00
#
_symmetry.space_group_name_H-M   'P 1'
#
loop_
_entity.id
_entity.type
_entity.pdbx_description
1 polymer ?
#
loop_
_entity_poly.entity_id
_entity_poly.type
_entity_poly.pdbx_seq_one_letter_code
_entity_poly.pdbx_strand_id
1 'polypeptide(L)'
;MGHREDLLEGAKRCLLEKGFVRTTARDIVKESGTNLASIGYHYGSKDALLAQAYVALAEGASDDWSAVGELPGAPGSLERFRSVMAGITDSLGKPGSIWHLSIELVTMGDKMPVVREQLAQAQHEAGRGFIGMVMGEEPPADDPSVHTLGKLFSVLVLGLVAQHTFDADYSPSADELTEGLRLLLDAMRASQA
;
A
#
# COMPACT_ATOMS: atom_id res chain seq x y z
N MET A 1 -16.59 -3.05 21.55
CA MET A 1 -16.30 -3.42 20.15
C MET A 1 -17.24 -4.54 19.78
N GLY A 2 -17.78 -4.49 18.56
CA GLY A 2 -18.68 -5.53 18.04
C GLY A 2 -17.91 -6.63 17.32
N HIS A 3 -18.53 -7.80 17.16
CA HIS A 3 -17.92 -8.95 16.47
C HIS A 3 -17.35 -8.60 15.08
N ARG A 4 -17.93 -7.63 14.37
CA ARG A 4 -17.42 -7.13 13.10
C ARG A 4 -16.01 -6.53 13.26
N GLU A 5 -15.83 -5.61 14.19
CA GLU A 5 -14.56 -4.91 14.44
C GLU A 5 -13.50 -5.89 14.95
N ASP A 6 -13.86 -6.77 15.89
CA ASP A 6 -12.94 -7.76 16.46
C ASP A 6 -12.42 -8.72 15.38
N LEU A 7 -13.28 -9.14 14.44
CA LEU A 7 -12.89 -9.92 13.28
C LEU A 7 -11.92 -9.19 12.35
N LEU A 8 -12.13 -7.89 12.12
CA LEU A 8 -11.24 -7.08 11.29
C LEU A 8 -9.85 -7.01 11.92
N GLU A 9 -9.78 -6.68 13.21
CA GLU A 9 -8.53 -6.58 13.95
C GLU A 9 -7.80 -7.93 14.07
N GLY A 10 -8.54 -9.02 14.30
CA GLY A 10 -7.97 -10.36 14.28
C GLY A 10 -7.43 -10.75 12.90
N ALA A 11 -8.13 -10.37 11.83
CA ALA A 11 -7.68 -10.62 10.46
C ALA A 11 -6.43 -9.81 10.10
N LYS A 12 -6.33 -8.55 10.52
CA LYS A 12 -5.12 -7.72 10.35
C LYS A 12 -3.90 -8.38 10.99
N ARG A 13 -4.02 -8.84 12.24
CA ARG A 13 -2.93 -9.55 12.95
C ARG A 13 -2.54 -10.85 12.25
N CYS A 14 -3.52 -11.65 11.84
CA CYS A 14 -3.25 -12.87 11.08
C CYS A 14 -2.54 -12.59 9.74
N LEU A 15 -2.91 -11.53 9.03
CA LEU A 15 -2.25 -11.14 7.78
C LEU A 15 -0.78 -10.82 8.02
N LEU A 16 -0.47 -9.94 8.95
CA LEU A 16 0.91 -9.53 9.24
C LEU A 16 1.79 -10.70 9.73
N GLU A 17 1.20 -11.70 10.40
CA GLU A 17 1.94 -12.87 10.87
C GLU A 17 2.11 -13.95 9.79
N LYS A 18 1.04 -14.26 9.05
CA LYS A 18 0.95 -15.47 8.22
C LYS A 18 0.85 -15.20 6.73
N GLY A 19 0.50 -13.98 6.31
CA GLY A 19 0.15 -13.69 4.93
C GLY A 19 -1.25 -14.18 4.56
N PHE A 20 -1.66 -13.94 3.32
CA PHE A 20 -3.01 -14.29 2.86
C PHE A 20 -3.20 -15.80 2.73
N VAL A 21 -2.21 -16.47 2.12
CA VAL A 21 -2.34 -17.88 1.72
C VAL A 21 -2.42 -18.80 2.94
N ARG A 22 -1.64 -18.51 4.00
CA ARG A 22 -1.58 -19.35 5.20
C ARG A 22 -2.65 -19.01 6.24
N THR A 23 -3.33 -17.86 6.12
CA THR A 23 -4.36 -17.47 7.08
C THR A 23 -5.66 -18.24 6.85
N THR A 24 -6.15 -18.94 7.88
CA THR A 24 -7.42 -19.66 7.86
C THR A 24 -8.51 -18.92 8.64
N ALA A 25 -9.79 -19.23 8.37
CA ALA A 25 -10.90 -18.66 9.13
C ALA A 25 -10.84 -19.02 10.64
N ARG A 26 -10.26 -20.18 10.98
CA ARG A 26 -10.06 -20.59 12.37
C ARG A 26 -8.98 -19.77 13.07
N ASP A 27 -7.93 -19.38 12.35
CA ASP A 27 -6.91 -18.48 12.88
C ASP A 27 -7.55 -17.14 13.25
N ILE A 28 -8.32 -16.55 12.33
CA ILE A 28 -9.00 -15.26 12.54
C ILE A 28 -9.96 -15.32 13.73
N VAL A 29 -10.77 -16.38 13.82
CA VAL A 29 -11.72 -16.55 14.94
C VAL A 29 -10.99 -16.71 16.27
N LYS A 30 -9.91 -17.49 16.30
CA LYS A 30 -9.07 -17.65 17.49
C LYS A 30 -8.47 -16.31 17.92
N GLU A 31 -7.97 -15.53 16.97
CA GLU A 31 -7.30 -14.25 17.20
C GLU A 31 -8.27 -13.11 17.58
N SER A 32 -9.50 -13.17 17.08
CA SER A 32 -10.55 -12.18 17.37
C SER A 32 -11.39 -12.52 18.60
N GLY A 33 -11.35 -13.76 19.09
CA GLY A 33 -12.24 -14.23 20.16
C GLY A 33 -13.71 -14.36 19.74
N THR A 34 -13.99 -14.36 18.43
CA THR A 34 -15.36 -14.40 17.88
C THR A 34 -15.78 -15.83 17.47
N ASN A 35 -16.53 -16.00 16.38
CA ASN A 35 -16.95 -17.31 15.88
C ASN A 35 -17.02 -17.33 14.33
N LEU A 36 -17.03 -18.54 13.75
CA LEU A 36 -17.01 -18.73 12.30
C LEU A 36 -18.25 -18.17 11.58
N ALA A 37 -19.43 -18.20 12.23
CA ALA A 37 -20.66 -17.69 11.63
C ALA A 37 -20.63 -16.17 11.45
N SER A 38 -19.96 -15.45 12.38
CA SER A 38 -19.78 -14.00 12.30
C SER A 38 -19.01 -13.55 11.05
N ILE A 39 -18.08 -14.37 10.53
CA ILE A 39 -17.35 -14.06 9.28
C ILE A 39 -18.34 -14.00 8.11
N GLY A 40 -19.14 -15.05 7.94
CA GLY A 40 -20.15 -15.09 6.86
C GLY A 40 -21.18 -13.98 6.99
N TYR A 41 -21.63 -13.68 8.22
CA TYR A 41 -22.62 -12.65 8.48
C TYR A 41 -22.12 -11.22 8.19
N HIS A 42 -20.90 -10.87 8.58
CA HIS A 42 -20.40 -9.50 8.45
C HIS A 42 -19.60 -9.22 7.17
N TYR A 43 -18.94 -10.25 6.62
CA TYR A 43 -17.97 -10.09 5.54
C TYR A 43 -18.26 -10.99 4.34
N GLY A 44 -19.22 -11.92 4.45
CA GLY A 44 -19.57 -12.88 3.40
C GLY A 44 -18.57 -14.03 3.25
N SER A 45 -17.26 -13.78 3.35
CA SER A 45 -16.23 -14.82 3.27
C SER A 45 -14.95 -14.45 4.02
N LYS A 46 -14.10 -15.46 4.29
CA LYS A 46 -12.74 -15.26 4.82
C LYS A 46 -11.92 -14.36 3.89
N ASP A 47 -12.01 -14.58 2.59
CA ASP A 47 -11.21 -13.86 1.60
C ASP A 47 -11.62 -12.39 1.51
N ALA A 48 -12.93 -12.10 1.53
CA ALA A 48 -13.42 -10.72 1.61
C ALA A 48 -13.02 -10.02 2.92
N LEU A 49 -13.02 -10.73 4.05
CA LEU A 49 -12.49 -10.21 5.31
C LEU A 49 -10.99 -9.89 5.22
N LEU A 50 -10.19 -10.78 4.62
CA LEU A 50 -8.76 -10.54 4.47
C LEU A 50 -8.45 -9.36 3.53
N ALA A 51 -9.20 -9.20 2.44
CA ALA A 51 -9.05 -8.05 1.57
C ALA A 51 -9.40 -6.73 2.28
N GLN A 52 -10.51 -6.68 3.03
CA GLN A 52 -10.86 -5.50 3.84
C GLN A 52 -9.82 -5.22 4.94
N ALA A 53 -9.29 -6.25 5.58
CA ALA A 53 -8.23 -6.10 6.57
C ALA A 53 -6.94 -5.54 5.95
N TYR A 54 -6.57 -5.96 4.74
CA TYR A 54 -5.43 -5.42 4.01
C TYR A 54 -5.63 -3.94 3.67
N VAL A 55 -6.81 -3.56 3.14
CA VAL A 55 -7.13 -2.14 2.84
C VAL A 55 -7.02 -1.29 4.11
N ALA A 56 -7.61 -1.74 5.21
CA ALA A 56 -7.55 -1.03 6.48
C ALA A 56 -6.12 -0.95 7.08
N LEU A 57 -5.23 -1.91 6.78
CA LEU A 57 -3.81 -1.80 7.12
C LEU A 57 -3.10 -0.77 6.23
N ALA A 58 -3.44 -0.71 4.94
CA ALA A 58 -2.84 0.24 4.00
C ALA A 58 -3.25 1.69 4.32
N GLU A 59 -4.54 1.90 4.66
CA GLU A 59 -5.07 3.18 5.13
C GLU A 59 -4.37 3.62 6.42
N GLY A 60 -4.29 2.74 7.43
CA GLY A 60 -3.59 3.06 8.68
C GLY A 60 -2.11 3.38 8.48
N ALA A 61 -1.44 2.69 7.56
CA ALA A 61 -0.07 3.02 7.19
C ALA A 61 0.02 4.41 6.53
N SER A 62 -0.92 4.77 5.65
CA SER A 62 -0.99 6.11 5.06
C SER A 62 -1.26 7.19 6.10
N ASP A 63 -2.16 6.93 7.05
CA ASP A 63 -2.52 7.86 8.13
C ASP A 63 -1.31 8.14 9.03
N ASP A 64 -0.57 7.10 9.43
CA ASP A 64 0.67 7.23 10.19
C ASP A 64 1.69 8.14 9.50
N TRP A 65 1.63 8.27 8.17
CA TRP A 65 2.56 9.08 7.38
C TRP A 65 2.06 10.50 7.17
N SER A 66 0.75 10.67 6.99
CA SER A 66 0.08 11.99 6.97
C SER A 66 0.06 12.68 8.34
N ALA A 67 0.11 11.90 9.43
CA ALA A 67 0.16 12.39 10.80
C ALA A 67 1.53 12.98 11.18
N VAL A 68 2.56 12.77 10.36
CA VAL A 68 3.91 13.34 10.53
C VAL A 68 3.97 14.79 9.99
N GLY A 69 3.07 15.66 10.45
CA GLY A 69 3.08 17.10 10.13
C GLY A 69 2.96 17.47 8.64
N GLU A 70 3.14 18.75 8.31
CA GLU A 70 3.28 19.18 6.91
C GLU A 70 4.52 18.50 6.31
N LEU A 71 4.32 17.59 5.36
CA LEU A 71 5.40 16.97 4.59
C LEU A 71 6.36 18.06 4.07
N PRO A 72 7.68 17.95 4.32
CA PRO A 72 8.66 18.93 3.87
C PRO A 72 8.58 19.16 2.36
N GLY A 73 8.86 20.40 1.96
CA GLY A 73 8.80 20.82 0.56
C GLY A 73 7.41 21.26 0.08
N ALA A 74 7.41 22.16 -0.89
CA ALA A 74 6.18 22.66 -1.52
C ALA A 74 5.45 21.54 -2.28
N PRO A 75 4.12 21.62 -2.44
CA PRO A 75 3.35 20.73 -3.31
C PRO A 75 3.99 20.58 -4.71
N GLY A 76 4.18 19.34 -5.16
CA GLY A 76 4.79 19.02 -6.45
C GLY A 76 6.32 19.22 -6.54
N SER A 77 6.99 19.59 -5.45
CA SER A 77 8.44 19.76 -5.43
C SER A 77 9.19 18.42 -5.33
N LEU A 78 10.45 18.40 -5.80
CA LEU A 78 11.36 17.27 -5.60
C LEU A 78 11.62 16.99 -4.12
N GLU A 79 11.62 18.03 -3.27
CA GLU A 79 11.79 17.87 -1.82
C GLU A 79 10.60 17.13 -1.19
N ARG A 80 9.37 17.42 -1.64
CA ARG A 80 8.19 16.71 -1.19
C ARG A 80 8.14 15.28 -1.71
N PHE A 81 8.50 15.06 -2.98
CA PHE A 81 8.68 13.71 -3.53
C PHE A 81 9.68 12.90 -2.69
N ARG A 82 10.85 13.47 -2.39
CA ARG A 82 11.88 12.85 -1.55
C ARG A 82 11.32 12.47 -0.18
N SER A 83 10.58 13.37 0.46
CA SER A 83 10.00 13.14 1.79
C SER A 83 9.02 11.97 1.78
N VAL A 84 8.15 11.89 0.76
CA VAL A 84 7.24 10.76 0.58
C VAL A 84 8.02 9.46 0.35
N MET A 85 9.02 9.47 -0.53
CA MET A 85 9.83 8.27 -0.79
C MET A 85 10.62 7.83 0.45
N ALA A 86 11.08 8.75 1.29
CA ALA A 86 11.77 8.43 2.55
C ALA A 86 10.85 7.69 3.53
N GLY A 87 9.60 8.16 3.66
CA GLY A 87 8.58 7.44 4.44
C GLY A 87 8.37 6.01 3.93
N ILE A 88 8.31 5.83 2.60
CA ILE A 88 8.21 4.50 1.98
C ILE A 88 9.43 3.66 2.32
N THR A 89 10.63 4.11 1.99
CA THR A 89 11.85 3.31 2.18
C THR A 89 12.08 2.94 3.64
N ASP A 90 11.81 3.85 4.58
CA ASP A 90 11.96 3.60 6.02
C ASP A 90 10.95 2.57 6.54
N SER A 91 9.80 2.44 5.89
CA SER A 91 8.76 1.48 6.27
C SER A 91 8.98 0.07 5.70
N LEU A 92 9.78 -0.08 4.64
CA LEU A 92 10.02 -1.38 3.98
C LEU A 92 10.75 -2.35 4.90
N GLY A 93 11.72 -1.87 5.67
CA GLY A 93 12.55 -2.70 6.56
C GLY A 93 11.94 -3.00 7.93
N LYS A 94 10.73 -2.51 8.23
CA LYS A 94 10.12 -2.67 9.57
C LYS A 94 9.52 -4.08 9.73
N PRO A 95 9.70 -4.73 10.89
CA PRO A 95 8.99 -5.97 11.20
C PRO A 95 7.47 -5.78 11.10
N GLY A 96 6.76 -6.71 10.45
CA GLY A 96 5.32 -6.61 10.26
C GLY A 96 4.89 -5.52 9.27
N SER A 97 5.79 -5.11 8.36
CA SER A 97 5.48 -4.15 7.30
C SER A 97 4.43 -4.71 6.32
N ILE A 98 3.36 -3.96 6.08
CA ILE A 98 2.32 -4.32 5.10
C ILE A 98 2.90 -4.62 3.72
N TRP A 99 4.04 -4.04 3.36
CA TRP A 99 4.64 -4.18 2.04
C TRP A 99 4.94 -5.63 1.66
N HIS A 100 5.26 -6.52 2.62
CA HIS A 100 5.49 -7.94 2.31
C HIS A 100 4.23 -8.63 1.75
N LEU A 101 3.03 -8.17 2.16
CA LEU A 101 1.75 -8.72 1.71
C LEU A 101 1.47 -8.41 0.25
N SER A 102 2.00 -7.28 -0.25
CA SER A 102 1.83 -6.89 -1.65
C SER A 102 2.54 -7.85 -2.62
N ILE A 103 3.66 -8.47 -2.22
CA ILE A 103 4.37 -9.47 -3.03
C ILE A 103 3.60 -10.78 -3.10
N GLU A 104 2.97 -11.19 -2.00
CA GLU A 104 2.08 -12.35 -2.05
C GLU A 104 0.94 -12.09 -3.04
N LEU A 105 0.37 -10.87 -3.07
CA LEU A 105 -0.74 -10.52 -3.96
C LEU A 105 -0.38 -10.70 -5.44
N VAL A 106 0.84 -10.31 -5.83
CA VAL A 106 1.34 -10.50 -7.20
C VAL A 106 1.52 -11.98 -7.55
N THR A 107 1.94 -12.80 -6.59
CA THR A 107 2.29 -14.22 -6.81
C THR A 107 1.11 -15.19 -6.64
N MET A 108 -0.01 -14.74 -6.07
CA MET A 108 -1.17 -15.59 -5.79
C MET A 108 -1.91 -16.08 -7.05
N GLY A 109 -1.83 -15.36 -8.18
CA GLY A 109 -2.51 -15.74 -9.42
C GLY A 109 -4.02 -15.94 -9.21
N ASP A 110 -4.55 -17.09 -9.65
CA ASP A 110 -5.98 -17.42 -9.56
C ASP A 110 -6.39 -18.10 -8.24
N LYS A 111 -5.49 -18.21 -7.26
CA LYS A 111 -5.76 -18.93 -6.00
C LYS A 111 -6.72 -18.19 -5.07
N MET A 112 -6.86 -16.87 -5.22
CA MET A 112 -7.72 -16.02 -4.37
C MET A 112 -8.41 -14.93 -5.22
N PRO A 113 -9.37 -15.29 -6.09
CA PRO A 113 -9.97 -14.37 -7.04
C PRO A 113 -10.75 -13.23 -6.35
N VAL A 114 -11.40 -13.52 -5.22
CA VAL A 114 -12.15 -12.52 -4.42
C VAL A 114 -11.21 -11.45 -3.85
N VAL A 115 -10.05 -11.85 -3.32
CA VAL A 115 -9.05 -10.90 -2.82
C VAL A 115 -8.53 -10.03 -3.97
N ARG A 116 -8.20 -10.66 -5.10
CA ARG A 116 -7.70 -9.94 -6.28
C ARG A 116 -8.68 -8.89 -6.80
N GLU A 117 -9.96 -9.25 -6.91
CA GLU A 117 -11.00 -8.32 -7.38
C GLU A 117 -11.13 -7.11 -6.46
N GLN A 118 -11.20 -7.34 -5.14
CA GLN A 118 -11.33 -6.25 -4.16
C GLN A 118 -10.07 -5.36 -4.11
N LEU A 119 -8.88 -5.95 -4.16
CA LEU A 119 -7.64 -5.18 -4.11
C LEU A 119 -7.29 -4.49 -5.43
N ALA A 120 -7.81 -4.95 -6.57
CA ALA A 120 -7.71 -4.23 -7.83
C ALA A 120 -8.41 -2.86 -7.76
N GLN A 121 -9.55 -2.77 -7.06
CA GLN A 121 -10.25 -1.51 -6.82
C GLN A 121 -9.43 -0.59 -5.91
N ALA A 122 -8.89 -1.14 -4.81
CA ALA A 122 -8.05 -0.38 -3.87
C ALA A 122 -6.77 0.21 -4.50
N GLN A 123 -6.23 -0.40 -5.56
CA GLN A 123 -5.07 0.17 -6.28
C GLN A 123 -5.39 1.52 -6.95
N HIS A 124 -6.62 1.72 -7.42
CA HIS A 124 -7.02 3.01 -7.99
C HIS A 124 -7.05 4.11 -6.94
N GLU A 125 -7.51 3.78 -5.73
CA GLU A 125 -7.56 4.71 -4.59
C GLU A 125 -6.15 5.01 -4.06
N ALA A 126 -5.28 4.00 -3.97
CA ALA A 126 -3.88 4.19 -3.57
C ALA A 126 -3.15 5.19 -4.50
N GLY A 127 -3.38 5.12 -5.81
CA GLY A 127 -2.83 6.08 -6.78
C GLY A 127 -3.25 7.52 -6.50
N ARG A 128 -4.49 7.75 -6.06
CA ARG A 128 -5.00 9.07 -5.66
C ARG A 128 -4.31 9.58 -4.40
N GLY A 129 -4.17 8.73 -3.39
CA GLY A 129 -3.46 9.05 -2.15
C GLY A 129 -2.00 9.47 -2.41
N PHE A 130 -1.28 8.76 -3.28
CA PHE A 130 0.08 9.16 -3.67
C PHE A 130 0.14 10.52 -4.35
N ILE A 131 -0.81 10.82 -5.25
CA ILE A 131 -0.92 12.15 -5.84
C ILE A 131 -1.16 13.19 -4.75
N GLY A 132 -2.07 12.94 -3.81
CA GLY A 132 -2.34 13.84 -2.69
C GLY A 132 -1.10 14.13 -1.84
N MET A 133 -0.35 13.11 -1.48
CA MET A 133 0.87 13.27 -0.68
C MET A 133 1.93 14.10 -1.40
N VAL A 134 2.14 13.89 -2.71
CA VAL A 134 3.19 14.60 -3.46
C VAL A 134 2.73 15.96 -3.95
N MET A 135 1.51 16.06 -4.46
CA MET A 135 0.94 17.25 -5.11
C MET A 135 0.14 18.13 -4.14
N GLY A 136 -0.03 17.71 -2.89
CA GLY A 136 -0.69 18.47 -1.81
C GLY A 136 -2.21 18.41 -1.82
N GLU A 137 -2.84 17.83 -2.83
CA GLU A 137 -4.29 17.65 -2.92
C GLU A 137 -4.62 16.34 -3.64
N GLU A 138 -5.54 15.56 -3.06
CA GLU A 138 -6.05 14.37 -3.72
C GLU A 138 -7.02 14.74 -4.85
N PRO A 139 -6.78 14.28 -6.08
CA PRO A 139 -7.67 14.59 -7.18
C PRO A 139 -9.00 13.83 -7.06
N PRO A 140 -10.07 14.31 -7.72
CA PRO A 140 -11.31 13.55 -7.89
C PRO A 140 -11.06 12.16 -8.50
N ALA A 141 -11.96 11.21 -8.22
CA ALA A 141 -11.78 9.82 -8.65
C ALA A 141 -11.76 9.63 -10.18
N ASP A 142 -12.43 10.51 -10.92
CA ASP A 142 -12.53 10.55 -12.38
C ASP A 142 -11.46 11.43 -13.06
N ASP A 143 -10.53 12.01 -12.29
CA ASP A 143 -9.48 12.85 -12.83
C ASP A 143 -8.48 12.04 -13.70
N PRO A 144 -8.10 12.53 -14.91
CA PRO A 144 -7.15 11.82 -15.78
C PRO A 144 -5.77 11.54 -15.16
N SER A 145 -5.35 12.34 -14.17
CA SER A 145 -4.09 12.15 -13.43
C SER A 145 -4.05 10.82 -12.68
N VAL A 146 -5.20 10.32 -12.21
CA VAL A 146 -5.31 9.03 -11.51
C VAL A 146 -4.89 7.87 -12.42
N HIS A 147 -5.23 7.96 -13.71
CA HIS A 147 -4.88 6.94 -14.71
C HIS A 147 -3.51 7.16 -15.37
N THR A 148 -2.78 8.21 -15.00
CA THR A 148 -1.45 8.53 -15.51
C THR A 148 -0.44 8.57 -14.37
N LEU A 149 -0.36 9.70 -13.66
CA LEU A 149 0.55 9.90 -12.53
C LEU A 149 0.29 8.92 -11.38
N GLY A 150 -0.97 8.64 -11.07
CA GLY A 150 -1.33 7.66 -10.03
C GLY A 150 -0.76 6.28 -10.33
N LYS A 151 -0.91 5.81 -11.58
CA LYS A 151 -0.32 4.53 -12.03
C LYS A 151 1.20 4.54 -12.03
N LEU A 152 1.83 5.68 -12.38
CA LEU A 152 3.28 5.83 -12.32
C LEU A 152 3.78 5.64 -10.87
N PHE A 153 3.13 6.28 -9.89
CA PHE A 153 3.45 6.07 -8.48
C PHE A 153 3.22 4.62 -8.04
N SER A 154 2.10 4.00 -8.42
CA SER A 154 1.83 2.60 -8.08
C SER A 154 2.92 1.66 -8.61
N VAL A 155 3.38 1.84 -9.85
CA VAL A 155 4.46 1.04 -10.44
C VAL A 155 5.78 1.28 -9.72
N LEU A 156 6.10 2.54 -9.40
CA LEU A 156 7.32 2.89 -8.68
C LEU A 156 7.37 2.24 -7.30
N VAL A 157 6.28 2.35 -6.54
CA VAL A 157 6.18 1.78 -5.19
C VAL A 157 6.23 0.26 -5.24
N LEU A 158 5.48 -0.39 -6.14
CA LEU A 158 5.53 -1.84 -6.29
C LEU A 158 6.93 -2.33 -6.69
N GLY A 159 7.60 -1.62 -7.59
CA GLY A 159 8.98 -1.92 -7.98
C GLY A 159 9.96 -1.78 -6.82
N LEU A 160 9.81 -0.74 -6.00
CA LEU A 160 10.61 -0.52 -4.81
C LEU A 160 10.42 -1.64 -3.78
N VAL A 161 9.15 -2.02 -3.51
CA VAL A 161 8.84 -3.14 -2.60
C VAL A 161 9.46 -4.44 -3.11
N ALA A 162 9.35 -4.71 -4.40
CA ALA A 162 9.90 -5.92 -5.03
C ALA A 162 11.43 -5.94 -4.96
N GLN A 163 12.09 -4.82 -5.26
CA GLN A 163 13.55 -4.70 -5.15
C GLN A 163 14.01 -4.91 -3.70
N HIS A 164 13.40 -4.22 -2.73
CA HIS A 164 13.73 -4.38 -1.32
C HIS A 164 13.52 -5.81 -0.82
N THR A 165 12.45 -6.47 -1.26
CA THR A 165 12.18 -7.87 -0.89
C THR A 165 13.20 -8.83 -1.49
N PHE A 166 13.72 -8.52 -2.69
CA PHE A 166 14.70 -9.35 -3.37
C PHE A 166 16.12 -9.14 -2.84
N ASP A 167 16.54 -7.88 -2.71
CA ASP A 167 17.84 -7.46 -2.21
C ASP A 167 17.71 -6.06 -1.58
N ALA A 168 17.70 -6.03 -0.24
CA ALA A 168 17.57 -4.78 0.51
C ALA A 168 18.74 -3.83 0.30
N ASP A 169 19.95 -4.34 0.00
CA ASP A 169 21.14 -3.52 -0.23
C ASP A 169 21.13 -2.88 -1.62
N TYR A 170 20.44 -3.50 -2.59
CA TYR A 170 20.22 -2.94 -3.92
C TYR A 170 19.03 -1.97 -4.00
N SER A 171 18.12 -2.03 -3.03
CA SER A 171 16.95 -1.16 -2.98
C SER A 171 17.38 0.31 -2.85
N PRO A 172 16.93 1.20 -3.75
CA PRO A 172 17.40 2.58 -3.74
C PRO A 172 16.84 3.33 -2.53
N SER A 173 17.66 4.22 -1.99
CA SER A 173 17.25 5.22 -1.00
C SER A 173 16.34 6.29 -1.63
N ALA A 174 15.63 7.03 -0.78
CA ALA A 174 14.83 8.17 -1.23
C ALA A 174 15.68 9.25 -1.92
N ASP A 175 16.92 9.43 -1.49
CA ASP A 175 17.87 10.35 -2.11
C ASP A 175 18.25 9.90 -3.53
N GLU A 176 18.60 8.63 -3.71
CA GLU A 176 18.94 8.07 -5.03
C GLU A 176 17.76 8.10 -6.00
N LEU A 177 16.55 7.78 -5.53
CA LEU A 177 15.32 7.87 -6.32
C LEU A 177 15.04 9.31 -6.77
N THR A 178 15.17 10.27 -5.85
CA THR A 178 14.92 11.69 -6.14
C THR A 178 15.94 12.24 -7.11
N GLU A 179 17.23 11.90 -6.92
CA GLU A 179 18.30 12.33 -7.81
C GLU A 179 18.14 11.71 -9.21
N GLY A 180 17.79 10.42 -9.28
CA GLY A 180 17.47 9.75 -10.55
C GLY A 180 16.32 10.41 -11.30
N LEU A 181 15.24 10.77 -10.59
CA LEU A 181 14.12 11.51 -11.17
C LEU A 181 14.55 12.90 -11.67
N ARG A 182 15.35 13.63 -10.89
CA ARG A 182 15.87 14.95 -11.28
C ARG A 182 16.69 14.86 -12.57
N LEU A 183 17.64 13.94 -12.64
CA LEU A 183 18.49 13.73 -13.81
C LEU A 183 17.67 13.40 -15.06
N LEU A 184 16.63 12.57 -14.93
CA LEU A 184 15.72 12.24 -16.02
C LEU A 184 14.95 13.47 -16.51
N LEU A 185 14.37 14.26 -15.59
CA LEU A 185 13.64 15.48 -15.94
C LEU A 185 14.52 16.51 -16.64
N ASP A 186 15.76 16.70 -16.17
CA ASP A 186 16.72 17.63 -16.76
C ASP A 186 17.12 17.19 -18.17
N ALA A 187 17.38 15.89 -18.39
CA ALA A 187 17.67 15.34 -19.71
C ALA A 187 16.51 15.52 -20.69
N MET A 188 15.27 15.28 -20.26
CA MET A 188 14.07 15.48 -21.08
C MET A 188 13.90 16.95 -21.47
N ARG A 189 14.12 17.89 -20.54
CA ARG A 189 14.06 19.34 -20.84
C ARG A 189 15.15 19.76 -21.83
N ALA A 190 16.37 19.28 -21.65
CA ALA A 190 17.49 19.58 -22.56
C ALA A 190 17.24 19.06 -23.99
N SER A 191 16.52 17.95 -24.15
CA SER A 191 16.18 17.39 -25.47
C SER A 191 15.09 18.17 -26.23
N GLN A 192 14.39 19.09 -25.57
CA GLN A 192 13.31 19.90 -26.15
C GLN A 192 13.74 21.36 -26.44
N ALA A 193 14.96 21.74 -26.04
CA ALA A 193 15.55 23.06 -26.26
C ALA A 193 16.45 23.08 -27.49
#